data_AF-A0A0Q8C7Z0-F1
#
_entry.id   AF-A0A0Q8C7Z0-F1
#
_cell.length_a   1.000
_cell.length_b   1.000
_cell.length_c   1.000
_cell.angle_alpha   90.00
_cell.angle_beta   90.00
_cell.angle_gamma   90.00
#
_symmetry.space_group_name_H-M   'P 1'
#
loop_
_entity.id
_entity.type
_entity.pdbx_description
1 polymer ?
#
loop_
_entity_poly.entity_id
_entity_poly.type
_entity_poly.pdbx_seq_one_letter_code
_entity_poly.pdbx_strand_id
1 'polypeptide(L)'
;MSKPLLILIAGPYRSGTGDRPDALAANLARLEEAAWPIFEAGHIPMIGEWVALPVLRGAGGESVADPVAGEIMYPTAERLLQHCDAVLRLPGASSGADQDVAIARERGLPVYTSLAEIPVARAA
;
A
#
# COMPACT_ATOMS: atom_id res chain seq x y z
N MET A 1 -0.30 23.53 13.13
CA MET A 1 0.29 22.24 12.69
C MET A 1 -0.58 21.69 11.58
N SER A 2 -0.02 21.28 10.44
CA SER A 2 -0.81 20.54 9.43
C SER A 2 -1.08 19.13 9.96
N LYS A 3 -2.30 18.64 9.81
CA LYS A 3 -2.65 17.25 10.14
C LYS A 3 -1.75 16.31 9.31
N PRO A 4 -1.06 15.32 9.94
CA PRO A 4 -0.36 14.28 9.21
C PRO A 4 -1.31 13.53 8.27
N LEU A 5 -0.83 13.20 7.07
CA LEU A 5 -1.57 12.39 6.10
C LEU A 5 -1.34 10.89 6.41
N LEU A 6 -2.37 10.07 6.21
CA LEU A 6 -2.24 8.63 6.04
C LEU A 6 -2.03 8.32 4.55
N ILE A 7 -0.82 7.87 4.18
CA ILE A 7 -0.43 7.68 2.78
C ILE A 7 -0.30 6.18 2.50
N LEU A 8 -1.16 5.66 1.61
CA LEU A 8 -1.05 4.28 1.12
C LEU A 8 0.09 4.18 0.10
N ILE A 9 1.01 3.25 0.32
CA ILE A 9 2.10 2.91 -0.60
C ILE A 9 1.62 1.78 -1.51
N ALA A 10 1.34 2.10 -2.76
CA ALA A 10 0.86 1.18 -3.78
C ALA A 10 2.02 0.78 -4.72
N GLY A 11 2.32 -0.50 -4.82
CA GLY A 11 3.36 -1.02 -5.71
C GLY A 11 3.22 -2.52 -6.00
N PRO A 12 4.17 -3.13 -6.71
CA PRO A 12 4.17 -4.57 -6.95
C PRO A 12 4.39 -5.34 -5.64
N TYR A 13 3.35 -5.98 -5.14
CA TYR A 13 3.46 -7.01 -4.10
C TYR A 13 3.44 -8.42 -4.71
N ARG A 14 2.32 -8.80 -5.34
CA ARG A 14 2.15 -10.14 -5.94
C ARG A 14 2.71 -10.25 -7.37
N SER A 15 2.67 -9.18 -8.14
CA SER A 15 3.07 -9.18 -9.55
C SER A 15 4.54 -9.57 -9.74
N GLY A 16 4.79 -10.46 -10.71
CA GLY A 16 6.14 -10.95 -11.02
C GLY A 16 6.74 -11.94 -10.02
N THR A 17 6.01 -12.34 -8.97
CA THR A 17 6.54 -13.25 -7.94
C THR A 17 6.36 -14.73 -8.26
N GLY A 18 5.32 -15.06 -9.05
CA GLY A 18 4.86 -16.44 -9.20
C GLY A 18 4.38 -17.04 -7.87
N ASP A 19 3.90 -16.20 -6.96
CA ASP A 19 3.46 -16.53 -5.60
C ASP A 19 4.55 -17.19 -4.73
N ARG A 20 5.82 -17.03 -5.11
CA ARG A 20 6.96 -17.54 -4.33
C ARG A 20 7.18 -16.69 -3.07
N PRO A 21 7.28 -17.29 -1.87
CA PRO A 21 7.38 -16.56 -0.61
C PRO A 21 8.56 -15.57 -0.52
N ASP A 22 9.72 -15.95 -1.06
CA ASP A 22 10.93 -15.11 -1.10
C ASP A 22 10.74 -13.89 -1.99
N ALA A 23 10.10 -14.06 -3.15
CA ALA A 23 9.80 -12.98 -4.07
C ALA A 23 8.72 -12.03 -3.51
N LEU A 24 7.71 -12.56 -2.82
CA LEU A 24 6.70 -11.76 -2.10
C LEU A 24 7.33 -10.94 -0.98
N ALA A 25 8.23 -11.55 -0.18
CA ALA A 25 8.95 -10.86 0.87
C ALA A 25 9.87 -9.76 0.31
N ALA A 26 10.58 -10.03 -0.79
CA ALA A 26 11.41 -9.03 -1.46
C ALA A 26 10.59 -7.86 -2.01
N ASN A 27 9.41 -8.14 -2.57
CA ASN A 27 8.49 -7.10 -3.02
C ASN A 27 7.94 -6.27 -1.86
N LEU A 28 7.56 -6.90 -0.75
CA LEU A 28 7.13 -6.19 0.46
C LEU A 28 8.24 -5.28 0.99
N ALA A 29 9.48 -5.77 1.08
CA ALA A 29 10.62 -4.97 1.52
C ALA A 29 10.82 -3.70 0.67
N ARG A 30 10.62 -3.79 -0.65
CA ARG A 30 10.68 -2.61 -1.55
C ARG A 30 9.57 -1.59 -1.28
N LEU A 31 8.39 -2.03 -0.87
CA LEU A 31 7.32 -1.11 -0.43
C LEU A 31 7.72 -0.43 0.89
N GLU A 32 8.30 -1.19 1.80
CA GLU A 32 8.75 -0.71 3.12
C GLU A 32 9.90 0.32 3.02
N GLU A 33 10.74 0.28 1.98
CA GLU A 33 11.77 1.29 1.70
C GLU A 33 11.19 2.71 1.60
N ALA A 34 9.94 2.86 1.14
CA ALA A 34 9.26 4.17 1.06
C ALA A 34 8.65 4.63 2.40
N ALA A 35 8.56 3.76 3.40
CA ALA A 35 7.91 4.08 4.67
C ALA A 35 8.70 5.12 5.49
N TRP A 36 10.03 4.98 5.57
CA TRP A 36 10.86 5.93 6.32
C TRP A 36 10.77 7.35 5.76
N PRO A 37 10.98 7.60 4.45
CA PRO A 37 10.86 8.95 3.90
C PRO A 37 9.48 9.60 4.11
N ILE A 38 8.40 8.83 4.06
CA ILE A 38 7.05 9.33 4.39
C ILE A 38 6.95 9.74 5.86
N PHE A 39 7.49 8.92 6.77
CA PHE A 39 7.53 9.23 8.19
C PHE A 39 8.36 10.48 8.47
N GLU A 40 9.53 10.59 7.85
CA GLU A 40 10.42 11.76 7.95
C GLU A 40 9.74 13.05 7.45
N ALA A 41 8.88 12.95 6.42
CA ALA A 41 8.04 14.05 5.96
C ALA A 41 6.91 14.46 6.94
N GLY A 42 6.78 13.76 8.08
CA GLY A 42 5.78 14.05 9.12
C GLY A 42 4.41 13.41 8.83
N HIS A 43 4.39 12.29 8.11
CA HIS A 43 3.18 11.57 7.72
C HIS A 43 3.20 10.12 8.20
N ILE A 44 2.07 9.42 8.03
CA ILE A 44 1.92 8.02 8.44
C ILE A 44 1.96 7.16 7.16
N PRO A 45 3.00 6.32 6.95
CA PRO A 45 3.02 5.37 5.85
C PRO A 45 2.05 4.21 6.12
N MET A 46 1.45 3.68 5.06
CA MET A 46 0.57 2.51 5.12
C MET A 46 0.82 1.59 3.93
N ILE A 47 0.86 0.27 4.16
CA ILE A 47 0.96 -0.76 3.12
C ILE A 47 -0.24 -1.70 3.27
N GLY A 48 -0.93 -2.04 2.19
CA GLY A 48 -2.13 -2.88 2.24
C GLY A 48 -1.86 -4.25 2.89
N GLU A 49 -0.72 -4.85 2.56
CA GLU A 49 -0.27 -6.16 3.04
C GLU A 49 -0.02 -6.20 4.54
N TRP A 50 0.39 -5.10 5.17
CA TRP A 50 0.54 -5.03 6.63
C TRP A 50 -0.77 -5.33 7.36
N VAL A 51 -1.90 -4.98 6.74
CA VAL A 51 -3.24 -5.21 7.28
C VAL A 51 -3.83 -6.52 6.75
N ALA A 52 -3.66 -6.79 5.45
CA ALA A 52 -4.30 -7.92 4.80
C ALA A 52 -3.70 -9.27 5.21
N LEU A 53 -2.37 -9.38 5.38
CA LEU A 53 -1.72 -10.66 5.68
C LEU A 53 -2.07 -11.22 7.07
N PRO A 54 -2.12 -10.42 8.16
CA PRO A 54 -2.64 -10.89 9.43
C PRO A 54 -4.11 -11.36 9.36
N VAL A 55 -4.95 -10.66 8.59
CA VAL A 55 -6.36 -11.04 8.39
C VAL A 55 -6.46 -12.37 7.64
N LEU A 56 -5.68 -12.54 6.58
CA LEU A 56 -5.59 -13.79 5.81
C LEU A 56 -5.22 -14.98 6.71
N ARG A 57 -4.18 -14.83 7.52
CA ARG A 57 -3.79 -15.87 8.49
C ARG A 57 -4.88 -16.16 9.51
N GLY A 58 -5.56 -15.13 10.00
CA GLY A 58 -6.69 -15.27 10.93
C GLY A 58 -7.88 -16.02 10.32
N ALA A 59 -8.06 -15.94 9.00
CA ALA A 59 -9.07 -16.68 8.25
C ALA A 59 -8.64 -18.11 7.86
N GLY A 60 -7.44 -18.55 8.28
CA GLY A 60 -6.90 -19.87 7.95
C GLY A 60 -6.19 -19.95 6.59
N GLY A 61 -5.90 -18.81 5.95
CA GLY A 61 -5.09 -18.77 4.75
C GLY A 61 -3.58 -18.83 5.05
N GLU A 62 -2.86 -19.59 4.25
CA GLU A 62 -1.41 -19.77 4.32
C GLU A 62 -0.68 -19.05 3.18
N SER A 63 -1.38 -18.75 2.08
CA SER A 63 -0.79 -18.16 0.88
C SER A 63 -1.73 -17.16 0.19
N VAL A 64 -1.15 -16.20 -0.53
CA VAL A 64 -1.88 -15.29 -1.45
C VAL A 64 -2.48 -16.01 -2.66
N ALA A 65 -2.10 -17.28 -2.87
CA ALA A 65 -2.70 -18.17 -3.85
C ALA A 65 -3.99 -18.85 -3.34
N ASP A 66 -4.28 -18.77 -2.05
CA ASP A 66 -5.46 -19.41 -1.48
C ASP A 66 -6.75 -18.73 -1.96
N PRO A 67 -7.85 -19.48 -2.15
CA PRO A 67 -9.13 -18.91 -2.57
C PRO A 67 -9.60 -17.77 -1.66
N VAL A 68 -9.44 -17.92 -0.34
CA VAL A 68 -9.84 -16.92 0.65
C VAL A 68 -9.03 -15.62 0.56
N ALA A 69 -7.84 -15.64 -0.05
CA ALA A 69 -7.03 -14.44 -0.21
C ALA A 69 -7.72 -13.41 -1.12
N GLY A 70 -8.47 -13.84 -2.13
CA GLY A 70 -9.24 -12.93 -2.99
C GLY A 70 -10.31 -12.14 -2.22
N GLU A 71 -10.92 -12.76 -1.21
CA GLU A 71 -11.95 -12.17 -0.34
C GLU A 71 -11.37 -11.21 0.70
N ILE A 72 -10.05 -11.19 0.87
CA ILE A 72 -9.37 -10.46 1.94
C ILE A 72 -8.47 -9.36 1.38
N MET A 73 -7.56 -9.69 0.46
CA MET A 73 -6.49 -8.78 0.03
C MET A 73 -7.07 -7.52 -0.63
N TYR A 74 -7.87 -7.68 -1.69
CA TYR A 74 -8.49 -6.55 -2.39
C TYR A 74 -9.49 -5.78 -1.52
N PRO A 75 -10.45 -6.43 -0.82
CA PRO A 75 -11.35 -5.71 0.08
C PRO A 75 -10.64 -4.96 1.21
N THR A 76 -9.47 -5.44 1.67
CA THR A 76 -8.67 -4.71 2.67
C THR A 76 -8.13 -3.40 2.08
N ALA A 77 -7.56 -3.43 0.88
CA ALA A 77 -7.07 -2.21 0.21
C ALA A 77 -8.20 -1.20 -0.05
N GLU A 78 -9.36 -1.65 -0.54
CA GLU A 78 -10.53 -0.80 -0.76
C GLU A 78 -11.05 -0.14 0.53
N ARG A 79 -11.02 -0.86 1.66
CA ARG A 79 -11.38 -0.33 2.98
C ARG A 79 -10.33 0.66 3.48
N LEU A 80 -9.04 0.38 3.31
CA LEU A 80 -7.97 1.30 3.69
C LEU A 80 -8.05 2.63 2.91
N LEU A 81 -8.37 2.59 1.62
CA LEU A 81 -8.55 3.78 0.80
C LEU A 81 -9.72 4.69 1.23
N GLN A 82 -10.62 4.22 2.10
CA GLN A 82 -11.63 5.08 2.76
C GLN A 82 -11.04 5.95 3.86
N HIS A 83 -9.88 5.57 4.39
CA HIS A 83 -9.23 6.24 5.51
C HIS A 83 -7.93 6.96 5.10
N CYS A 84 -7.37 6.63 3.94
CA CYS A 84 -6.15 7.26 3.44
C CYS A 84 -6.44 8.67 2.94
N ASP A 85 -5.50 9.59 3.19
CA ASP A 85 -5.56 10.96 2.69
C ASP A 85 -4.86 11.09 1.32
N ALA A 86 -3.98 10.14 0.94
CA ALA A 86 -3.29 10.10 -0.36
C ALA A 86 -2.76 8.69 -0.70
N VAL A 87 -2.29 8.51 -1.95
CA VAL A 87 -1.57 7.31 -2.41
C VAL A 87 -0.21 7.69 -2.97
N LEU A 88 0.84 6.95 -2.62
CA LEU A 88 2.12 6.93 -3.32
C LEU A 88 2.17 5.70 -4.24
N ARG A 89 2.22 5.91 -5.56
CA ARG A 89 2.41 4.84 -6.54
C ARG A 89 3.89 4.68 -6.86
N LEU A 90 4.50 3.58 -6.38
CA LEU A 90 5.86 3.20 -6.73
C LEU A 90 5.94 2.69 -8.19
N PRO A 91 7.12 2.66 -8.84
CA PRO A 91 7.24 2.11 -10.19
C PRO A 91 7.03 0.58 -10.23
N GLY A 92 6.77 0.05 -11.43
CA GLY A 92 6.65 -1.39 -11.71
C GLY A 92 5.22 -1.86 -11.97
N ALA A 93 5.08 -2.89 -12.81
CA ALA A 93 3.80 -3.45 -13.21
C ALA A 93 3.09 -4.11 -12.01
N SER A 94 1.88 -3.64 -11.68
CA SER A 94 1.09 -4.16 -10.56
C SER A 94 -0.38 -3.83 -10.74
N SER A 95 -1.20 -4.82 -11.07
CA SER A 95 -2.65 -4.63 -11.23
C SER A 95 -3.31 -4.15 -9.93
N GLY A 96 -2.86 -4.64 -8.78
CA GLY A 96 -3.36 -4.18 -7.48
C GLY A 96 -3.07 -2.70 -7.25
N ALA A 97 -1.82 -2.28 -7.48
CA ALA A 97 -1.44 -0.88 -7.30
C ALA A 97 -2.12 0.05 -8.32
N ASP A 98 -2.36 -0.43 -9.55
CA ASP A 98 -3.09 0.33 -10.57
C ASP A 98 -4.57 0.50 -10.19
N GLN A 99 -5.17 -0.50 -9.56
CA GLN A 99 -6.52 -0.42 -9.00
C GLN A 99 -6.59 0.55 -7.81
N ASP A 100 -5.61 0.53 -6.91
CA ASP A 100 -5.53 1.49 -5.80
C ASP A 100 -5.49 2.94 -6.31
N VAL A 101 -4.70 3.19 -7.36
CA VAL A 101 -4.62 4.50 -8.03
C VAL A 101 -5.94 4.89 -8.67
N ALA A 102 -6.65 3.96 -9.32
CA ALA A 102 -7.96 4.21 -9.92
C ALA A 102 -8.98 4.64 -8.84
N ILE A 103 -9.08 3.86 -7.76
CA ILE A 103 -9.98 4.14 -6.63
C ILE A 103 -9.62 5.47 -5.96
N ALA A 104 -8.34 5.76 -5.76
CA ALA A 104 -7.88 7.03 -5.19
C ALA A 104 -8.31 8.22 -6.05
N ARG A 105 -8.14 8.12 -7.38
CA ARG A 105 -8.57 9.16 -8.32
C ARG A 105 -10.08 9.36 -8.34
N GLU A 106 -10.86 8.27 -8.32
CA GLU A 106 -12.33 8.33 -8.23
C GLU A 106 -12.79 9.06 -6.97
N ARG A 107 -12.03 8.95 -5.88
CA ARG A 107 -12.29 9.62 -4.60
C ARG A 107 -11.72 11.03 -4.50
N GLY A 108 -11.00 11.50 -5.52
CA GLY A 108 -10.32 12.79 -5.50
C GLY A 108 -9.11 12.86 -4.55
N LEU A 109 -8.54 11.72 -4.18
CA LEU A 109 -7.33 11.66 -3.36
C LEU A 109 -6.09 12.01 -4.22
N PRO A 110 -5.12 12.75 -3.69
CA PRO A 110 -3.83 12.93 -4.35
C PRO A 110 -3.14 11.59 -4.60
N VAL A 111 -2.58 11.44 -5.81
CA VAL A 111 -1.73 10.32 -6.18
C VAL A 111 -0.35 10.85 -6.51
N TYR A 112 0.62 10.53 -5.67
CA TYR A 112 2.02 10.86 -5.85
C TYR A 112 2.72 9.76 -6.64
N THR A 113 3.62 10.15 -7.54
CA THR A 113 4.45 9.20 -8.30
C THR A 113 5.90 9.16 -7.83
N SER A 114 6.26 10.04 -6.90
CA SER A 114 7.58 10.11 -6.28
C SER A 114 7.47 10.67 -4.85
N LEU A 115 8.44 10.30 -4.00
CA LEU A 115 8.52 10.80 -2.63
C LEU A 115 8.68 12.32 -2.55
N ALA A 116 9.26 12.95 -3.58
CA ALA A 116 9.48 14.39 -3.64
C ALA A 116 8.18 15.21 -3.81
N GLU A 117 7.10 14.58 -4.27
CA GLU A 117 5.79 15.22 -4.40
C GLU A 117 5.02 15.26 -3.07
N ILE A 118 5.46 14.48 -2.07
CA ILE A 118 4.81 14.41 -0.76
C ILE A 118 5.12 15.70 0.01
N PRO A 119 4.10 16.43 0.50
CA PRO A 119 4.34 17.64 1.26
C PRO A 119 5.03 17.33 2.60
N VAL A 120 5.87 18.23 3.08
CA VAL A 120 6.45 18.11 4.42
C VAL A 120 5.50 18.75 5.43
N ALA A 121 4.98 17.94 6.36
CA ALA A 121 4.33 18.46 7.55
C ALA A 121 5.40 19.04 8.48
N ARG A 122 5.61 20.36 8.42
CA ARG A 122 6.55 21.04 9.32
C ARG A 122 6.19 20.74 10.78
N ALA A 123 7.11 20.09 11.50
CA ALA A 123 7.17 20.19 12.95
C ALA A 123 7.49 21.66 13.31
N ALA A 124 6.75 22.23 14.26
CA ALA A 124 7.12 23.50 14.88
C ALA A 124 8.23 23.25 15.92
#